data_AF-A0A9Q4D9U2-F1
#
_entry.id   AF-A0A9Q4D9U2-F1
#
_cell.length_a   1.000
_cell.length_b   1.000
_cell.length_c   1.000
_cell.angle_alpha   90.00
_cell.angle_beta   90.00
_cell.angle_gamma   90.00
#
_symmetry.space_group_name_H-M   'P 1'
#
loop_
_entity.id
_entity.type
_entity.pdbx_description
1 polymer ?
#
loop_
_entity_poly.entity_id
_entity_poly.type
_entity_poly.pdbx_seq_one_letter_code
_entity_poly.pdbx_strand_id
1 'polypeptide(L)' 'MREEKCCYVNPEKVSLDWECLVVSRRDMILDGLPNELINAWMNRHLLEPFSIRNNEINFKTQDIRHALEVQNWYYE' A
#
# COMPACT_ATOMS: atom_id res chain seq x y z
N MET A 1 -20.91 2.33 19.06
CA MET A 1 -20.01 1.98 17.93
C MET A 1 -19.39 3.27 17.44
N ARG A 2 -18.06 3.36 17.33
CA ARG A 2 -17.45 4.43 16.53
C ARG A 2 -17.70 4.06 15.07
N GLU A 3 -18.26 4.96 14.29
CA GLU A 3 -18.34 4.78 12.84
C GLU A 3 -16.92 5.01 12.31
N GLU A 4 -16.28 3.95 11.81
CA GLU A 4 -14.98 4.08 11.15
C GLU A 4 -15.15 4.86 9.85
N LYS A 5 -14.29 5.84 9.63
CA LYS A 5 -14.42 6.73 8.46
C LYS A 5 -13.78 6.07 7.25
N CYS A 6 -14.56 5.88 6.18
CA CYS A 6 -14.03 5.38 4.92
C CYS A 6 -13.27 6.49 4.17
N CYS A 7 -11.99 6.25 3.89
CA CYS A 7 -11.07 7.17 3.23
C CYS A 7 -10.62 6.59 1.89
N TYR A 8 -10.64 7.41 0.84
CA TYR A 8 -10.22 7.01 -0.52
C TYR A 8 -8.90 7.66 -0.90
N VAL A 9 -8.03 6.88 -1.54
CA VAL A 9 -6.78 7.34 -2.13
C VAL A 9 -7.00 7.50 -3.63
N ASN A 10 -6.60 8.65 -4.18
CA ASN A 10 -6.54 8.85 -5.62
C ASN A 10 -5.22 8.24 -6.16
N PRO A 11 -5.25 7.15 -6.95
CA PRO A 11 -4.03 6.53 -7.47
C PRO A 11 -3.17 7.49 -8.32
N GLU A 12 -3.77 8.48 -8.98
CA GLU A 12 -3.03 9.47 -9.78
C GLU A 12 -2.16 10.42 -8.93
N LYS A 13 -2.38 10.46 -7.61
CA LYS A 13 -1.58 11.26 -6.66
C LYS A 13 -0.49 10.46 -5.96
N VAL A 14 -0.41 9.15 -6.18
CA VAL A 14 0.63 8.29 -5.62
C VAL A 14 1.90 8.50 -6.45
N SER A 15 2.97 8.97 -5.80
CA SER A 15 4.24 9.33 -6.45
C SER A 15 5.26 8.18 -6.48
N LEU A 16 4.80 6.95 -6.23
CA LEU A 16 5.64 5.77 -6.15
C LEU A 16 6.41 5.57 -7.47
N ASP A 17 7.70 5.23 -7.38
CA ASP A 17 8.48 4.84 -8.54
C ASP A 17 8.02 3.46 -9.05
N TRP A 18 7.13 3.46 -10.04
CA TRP A 18 6.59 2.25 -10.65
C TRP A 18 7.61 1.46 -11.49
N GLU A 19 8.74 2.06 -11.87
CA GLU A 19 9.83 1.37 -12.57
C GLU A 19 10.74 0.61 -11.60
N CYS A 20 10.75 1.02 -10.32
CA CYS A 20 11.39 0.28 -9.25
C CYS A 20 10.60 -1.01 -8.96
N LEU A 21 11.10 -2.17 -9.39
CA LEU A 21 10.36 -3.44 -9.28
C LEU A 21 10.00 -3.84 -7.84
N VAL A 22 10.73 -3.33 -6.85
CA VAL A 22 10.58 -3.65 -5.43
C VAL A 22 10.80 -2.39 -4.60
N VAL A 23 9.83 -2.05 -3.75
CA VAL A 23 9.88 -0.88 -2.86
C VAL A 23 9.65 -1.29 -1.41
N SER A 24 10.19 -0.52 -0.47
CA SER A 24 9.95 -0.76 0.96
C SER A 24 8.57 -0.24 1.37
N ARG A 25 8.02 -0.75 2.48
CA ARG A 25 6.83 -0.19 3.12
C ARG A 25 7.00 1.31 3.42
N ARG A 26 8.21 1.72 3.76
CA ARG A 26 8.52 3.11 4.10
C ARG A 26 8.41 4.01 2.88
N ASP A 27 8.95 3.57 1.74
CA ASP A 27 8.84 4.30 0.47
C ASP A 27 7.37 4.46 0.07
N MET A 28 6.58 3.39 0.20
CA MET A 28 5.13 3.46 -0.04
C MET A 28 4.44 4.56 0.77
N ILE A 29 4.76 4.68 2.07
CA ILE A 29 4.19 5.70 2.95
C ILE A 29 4.66 7.11 2.54
N LEU A 30 5.94 7.26 2.23
CA LEU A 30 6.50 8.54 1.77
C LEU A 30 5.89 8.99 0.45
N ASP A 31 5.56 8.05 -0.43
CA ASP A 31 5.02 8.29 -1.77
C ASP A 31 3.48 8.34 -1.82
N GLY A 32 2.83 8.47 -0.66
CA GLY A 32 1.41 8.82 -0.55
C GLY A 32 0.45 7.63 -0.36
N LEU A 33 0.94 6.43 -0.01
CA LEU A 33 0.10 5.32 0.42
C LEU A 33 -0.06 5.31 1.94
N PRO A 34 -1.28 5.54 2.47
CA PRO A 34 -1.52 5.53 3.91
C PRO A 34 -1.19 4.18 4.54
N ASN A 35 -0.67 4.22 5.77
CA ASN A 35 -0.27 3.03 6.50
C ASN A 35 -1.44 2.06 6.73
N GLU A 36 -2.64 2.63 6.96
CA GLU A 36 -3.90 1.93 7.16
C GLU A 36 -4.35 1.21 5.89
N LEU A 37 -4.13 1.81 4.72
CA LEU A 37 -4.42 1.18 3.43
C LEU A 37 -3.50 -0.02 3.20
N ILE A 38 -2.21 0.12 3.46
CA ILE A 38 -1.23 -0.96 3.34
C ILE A 38 -1.61 -2.11 4.28
N ASN A 39 -1.95 -1.81 5.54
CA ASN A 39 -2.42 -2.81 6.50
C ASN A 39 -3.71 -3.49 6.03
N ALA A 40 -4.66 -2.74 5.47
CA ALA A 40 -5.91 -3.29 4.96
C ALA A 40 -5.66 -4.28 3.81
N TRP A 41 -4.75 -3.96 2.88
CA TRP A 41 -4.36 -4.89 1.82
C TRP A 41 -3.70 -6.15 2.36
N MET A 42 -2.79 -6.02 3.32
CA MET A 42 -2.13 -7.18 3.95
C MET A 42 -3.13 -8.07 4.69
N ASN A 43 -4.03 -7.49 5.48
CA ASN A 43 -5.04 -8.23 6.23
C ASN A 43 -6.05 -8.95 5.33
N ARG A 44 -6.29 -8.43 4.12
CA ARG A 44 -7.19 -9.00 3.12
C ARG A 44 -6.48 -9.90 2.11
N HIS A 45 -5.18 -10.14 2.28
CA HIS A 45 -4.35 -10.89 1.33
C HIS A 45 -4.34 -10.31 -0.10
N LEU A 46 -4.55 -8.99 -0.24
CA LEU A 46 -4.41 -8.28 -1.52
C LEU A 46 -2.97 -7.86 -1.80
N LEU A 47 -2.14 -7.77 -0.75
CA LEU A 47 -0.72 -7.44 -0.86
C LEU A 47 0.07 -8.33 0.10
N GLU A 48 1.04 -9.07 -0.42
CA GLU A 48 1.90 -9.96 0.37
C GLU A 48 3.35 -9.46 0.41
N PRO A 49 4.04 -9.59 1.55
CA PRO A 49 5.47 -9.32 1.64
C PRO A 49 6.28 -10.11 0.61
N PHE A 50 7.06 -9.41 -0.21
CA PHE A 50 7.98 -10.06 -1.15
C PHE A 50 9.30 -10.47 -0.48
N SER A 51 9.88 -9.59 0.34
CA SER A 51 11.10 -9.89 1.08
C SER A 51 11.28 -9.00 2.31
N ILE A 52 12.12 -9.43 3.25
CA ILE A 52 12.55 -8.62 4.39
C ILE A 52 14.05 -8.35 4.23
N ARG A 53 14.45 -7.07 4.16
CA ARG A 53 15.85 -6.64 4.08
C ARG A 53 16.05 -5.45 5.00
N ASN A 54 17.14 -5.42 5.77
CA ASN A 54 17.44 -4.36 6.72
C ASN A 54 16.28 -4.05 7.71
N ASN A 55 15.57 -5.09 8.16
CA ASN A 55 14.35 -4.98 8.98
C ASN A 55 13.18 -4.23 8.33
N GLU A 56 13.21 -4.03 7.01
CA GLU A 56 12.11 -3.44 6.25
C GLU A 56 11.43 -4.50 5.37
N ILE A 57 10.10 -4.46 5.35
CA ILE A 57 9.27 -5.27 4.48
C ILE A 57 9.24 -4.60 3.11
N ASN A 58 9.51 -5.39 2.07
CA ASN A 58 9.50 -4.94 0.69
C ASN A 58 8.39 -5.64 -0.09
N PHE A 59 7.85 -4.93 -1.08
CA PHE A 59 6.73 -5.36 -1.91
C PHE A 59 7.07 -5.15 -3.38
N LYS A 60 6.47 -5.95 -4.27
CA LYS A 60 6.59 -5.68 -5.71
C LYS A 60 5.65 -4.54 -6.09
N THR A 61 6.14 -3.61 -6.90
CA THR A 61 5.32 -2.47 -7.36
C THR A 61 4.13 -2.89 -8.22
N GLN A 62 4.24 -4.01 -8.94
CA GLN A 62 3.11 -4.61 -9.67
C GLN A 62 1.98 -5.05 -8.73
N ASP A 63 2.31 -5.66 -7.59
CA ASP A 63 1.32 -6.13 -6.61
C ASP A 63 0.64 -4.93 -5.94
N ILE A 64 1.40 -3.84 -5.67
CA ILE A 64 0.86 -2.58 -5.15
C ILE A 64 -0.12 -1.95 -6.14
N ARG A 65 0.24 -1.91 -7.43
CA ARG A 65 -0.61 -1.37 -8.48
C ARG A 65 -1.91 -2.15 -8.59
N HIS A 66 -1.83 -3.48 -8.56
CA HIS A 66 -3.00 -4.34 -8.55
C HIS A 66 -3.89 -4.10 -7.32
N ALA A 67 -3.29 -3.97 -6.13
CA ALA A 67 -4.02 -3.69 -4.90
C ALA A 67 -4.75 -2.33 -4.95
N LEU A 68 -4.15 -1.29 -5.57
CA LEU A 68 -4.79 0.00 -5.81
C LEU A 68 -5.98 -0.09 -6.76
N GLU A 69 -5.87 -0.87 -7.84
CA GLU A 69 -6.96 -1.08 -8.80
C GLU A 69 -8.15 -1.81 -8.16
N VAL A 70 -7.88 -2.75 -7.24
CA VAL A 70 -8.91 -3.54 -6.55
C VAL A 70 -9.52 -2.79 -5.36
N GLN A 71 -8.70 -2.09 -4.57
CA GLN A 71 -9.13 -1.44 -3.33
C GLN A 71 -8.28 -0.20 -3.04
N ASN A 72 -8.69 0.97 -3.53
CA ASN A 72 -8.05 2.25 -3.22
C ASN A 72 -8.62 2.96 -1.97
N TRP A 73 -9.22 2.24 -1.03
CA TRP A 73 -9.89 2.81 0.14
C TRP A 73 -9.56 2.04 1.43
N TYR A 74 -9.68 2.70 2.58
CA TYR A 74 -9.40 2.12 3.90
C TYR A 74 -10.29 2.77 4.98
N TYR A 75 -10.28 2.20 6.18
CA TYR A 75 -10.96 2.76 7.35
C TYR A 75 -9.93 3.40 8.29
N GLU A 76 -10.22 4.63 8.74
CA GLU A 76 -9.48 5.38 9.76
C GLU A 76 -10.10 5.23 11.16
#